data_AF-A0A0N4XR51-F1
#
_entry.id   AF-A0A0N4XR51-F1
#
_cell.length_a   1.000
_cell.length_b   1.000
_cell.length_c   1.000
_cell.angle_alpha   90.00
_cell.angle_beta   90.00
_cell.angle_gamma   90.00
#
_symmetry.space_group_name_H-M   'P 1'
#
loop_
_entity.id
_entity.type
_entity.pdbx_description
1 polymer ?
#
loop_
_entity_poly.entity_id
_entity_poly.type
_entity_poly.pdbx_seq_one_letter_code
_entity_poly.pdbx_strand_id
1 'polypeptide(L)'
;MEYVGSHELAQQLLVLHTQLFEATDEIELVTQVIGRDQFPGRVPSNLDLLMRRFNEVQYWATTEVLLAPPQKRVTTLRKFIKIAMYAKENRDLMTLFAITLGLSN
;
A
#
# COMPACT_ATOMS: atom_id res chain seq x y z
N MET A 1 -12.45 4.50 10.44
CA MET A 1 -11.30 3.75 10.99
C MET A 1 -11.41 3.34 12.47
N GLU A 2 -12.26 3.96 13.30
CA GLU A 2 -12.25 3.71 14.76
C GLU A 2 -12.67 2.29 15.17
N TYR A 3 -13.52 1.63 14.39
CA TYR A 3 -14.12 0.34 14.78
C TYR A 3 -13.36 -0.91 14.31
N VAL A 4 -12.53 -0.81 13.26
CA VAL A 4 -11.78 -1.96 12.72
C VAL A 4 -10.44 -2.09 13.46
N GLY A 5 -10.05 -3.29 13.88
CA GLY A 5 -8.77 -3.50 14.58
C GLY A 5 -7.55 -3.18 13.70
N SER A 6 -6.45 -2.71 14.29
CA SER A 6 -5.19 -2.48 13.52
C SER A 6 -4.66 -3.77 12.91
N HIS A 7 -4.78 -4.90 13.62
CA HIS A 7 -4.37 -6.20 13.11
C HIS A 7 -5.24 -6.66 11.93
N GLU A 8 -6.56 -6.54 12.08
CA GLU A 8 -7.52 -6.88 11.02
C GLU A 8 -7.27 -6.06 9.75
N LEU A 9 -7.05 -4.74 9.89
CA LEU A 9 -6.67 -3.89 8.74
C LEU A 9 -5.39 -4.36 8.08
N ALA A 10 -4.34 -4.69 8.86
CA ALA A 10 -3.08 -5.18 8.31
C ALA A 10 -3.24 -6.51 7.57
N GLN A 11 -4.10 -7.42 8.07
CA GLN A 11 -4.41 -8.68 7.40
C GLN A 11 -5.14 -8.45 6.06
N GLN A 12 -6.16 -7.59 6.03
CA GLN A 12 -6.89 -7.30 4.80
C GLN A 12 -6.02 -6.59 3.75
N LEU A 13 -5.13 -5.69 4.20
CA LEU A 13 -4.13 -5.09 3.31
C LEU A 13 -3.21 -6.16 2.70
N LEU A 14 -2.64 -7.04 3.53
CA LEU A 14 -1.80 -8.15 3.06
C LEU A 14 -2.54 -9.01 2.03
N VAL A 15 -3.78 -9.43 2.30
CA VAL A 15 -4.55 -10.28 1.40
C VAL A 15 -4.70 -9.62 0.02
N LEU A 16 -5.12 -8.35 -0.02
CA LEU A 16 -5.29 -7.63 -1.27
C LEU A 16 -3.94 -7.43 -2.00
N HIS A 17 -2.89 -7.10 -1.26
CA HIS A 17 -1.55 -6.92 -1.80
C HIS A 17 -1.00 -8.20 -2.42
N THR A 18 -1.19 -9.34 -1.76
CA THR A 18 -0.83 -10.66 -2.28
C THR A 18 -1.61 -10.98 -3.55
N GLN A 19 -2.92 -10.73 -3.59
CA GLN A 19 -3.74 -10.97 -4.79
C GLN A 19 -3.28 -10.13 -5.99
N LEU A 20 -2.98 -8.84 -5.79
CA LEU A 20 -2.47 -7.98 -6.86
C LEU A 20 -1.08 -8.42 -7.33
N PHE A 21 -0.23 -8.86 -6.41
CA PHE A 21 1.10 -9.36 -6.73
C PHE A 21 1.03 -10.68 -7.53
N GLU A 22 0.20 -11.63 -7.09
CA GLU A 22 -0.02 -12.91 -7.78
C GLU A 22 -0.65 -12.74 -9.16
N ALA A 23 -1.45 -11.69 -9.37
CA ALA A 23 -2.02 -11.36 -10.67
C ALA A 23 -1.01 -10.72 -11.64
N THR A 24 0.15 -10.28 -11.15
CA THR A 24 1.16 -9.59 -11.97
C THR A 24 2.09 -10.60 -12.63
N ASP A 25 2.14 -10.60 -13.96
CA ASP A 25 3.05 -11.47 -14.71
C ASP A 25 4.47 -10.88 -14.76
N GLU A 26 5.49 -11.74 -14.72
CA GLU A 26 6.90 -11.33 -14.83
C GLU A 26 7.20 -10.55 -16.12
N ILE A 27 6.46 -10.81 -17.21
CA ILE A 27 6.61 -10.08 -18.46
C ILE A 27 6.17 -8.63 -18.35
N GLU A 28 5.26 -8.30 -17.42
CA GLU A 28 4.83 -6.93 -17.18
C GLU A 28 5.99 -6.11 -16.62
N LEU A 29 6.80 -6.70 -15.74
CA LEU A 29 8.01 -6.08 -15.21
C LEU A 29 9.06 -5.85 -16.31
N VAL A 30 9.31 -6.84 -17.16
CA VAL A 30 10.22 -6.70 -18.30
C VAL A 30 9.74 -5.58 -19.24
N THR A 31 8.44 -5.57 -19.55
CA THR A 31 7.82 -4.55 -20.41
C THR A 31 7.98 -3.15 -19.81
N GLN A 32 7.80 -3.02 -18.49
CA GLN A 32 7.94 -1.75 -17.78
C GLN A 32 9.39 -1.25 -17.74
N VAL A 33 10.37 -2.14 -17.49
CA VAL A 33 11.78 -1.76 -17.34
C VAL A 33 12.44 -1.44 -18.67
N ILE A 34 12.20 -2.24 -19.70
CA ILE A 34 12.80 -2.05 -21.03
C ILE A 34 12.08 -0.93 -21.81
N GLY A 35 10.81 -0.70 -21.50
CA GLY A 35 10.00 0.35 -22.10
C GLY A 35 8.84 -0.23 -22.93
N ARG A 36 7.64 0.28 -22.68
CA ARG A 36 6.38 -0.22 -23.28
C ARG A 36 6.39 -0.14 -24.81
N ASP A 37 7.03 0.88 -25.37
CA ASP A 37 7.12 1.10 -26.81
C ASP A 37 7.88 -0.02 -27.54
N GLN A 38 8.73 -0.77 -26.82
CA GLN A 38 9.46 -1.93 -27.37
C GLN A 38 8.58 -3.19 -27.46
N PHE A 39 7.38 -3.17 -26.85
CA PHE A 39 6.45 -4.30 -26.80
C PHE A 39 5.03 -3.87 -27.22
N PRO A 40 4.81 -3.46 -28.48
CA PRO A 40 3.51 -3.01 -28.95
C PRO A 40 2.43 -4.07 -28.73
N GLY A 41 1.29 -3.65 -28.17
CA GLY A 41 0.17 -4.53 -27.83
C GLY A 41 0.27 -5.20 -26.46
N ARG A 42 1.39 -5.06 -25.72
CA ARG A 42 1.48 -5.48 -24.31
C ARG A 42 1.23 -4.30 -23.39
N VAL A 43 0.32 -4.48 -22.43
CA VAL A 43 -0.01 -3.47 -21.42
C VAL A 43 0.26 -4.08 -20.04
N PRO A 44 1.17 -3.51 -19.22
CA PRO A 44 1.50 -4.03 -17.89
C PRO A 44 0.46 -3.58 -16.86
N SER A 45 -0.82 -3.92 -17.11
CA SER A 45 -1.96 -3.42 -16.34
C SER A 45 -1.95 -3.85 -14.88
N ASN A 46 -1.57 -5.09 -14.57
CA ASN A 46 -1.56 -5.59 -13.19
C ASN A 46 -0.41 -4.97 -12.41
N LEU A 47 0.76 -4.84 -13.04
CA LEU A 47 1.88 -4.12 -12.44
C LEU A 47 1.53 -2.66 -12.17
N ASP A 48 0.84 -1.99 -13.10
CA ASP A 48 0.36 -0.62 -12.91
C ASP A 48 -0.60 -0.49 -11.73
N LEU A 49 -1.52 -1.45 -11.58
CA LEU A 49 -2.43 -1.50 -10.42
C LEU A 49 -1.67 -1.74 -9.12
N LEU A 50 -0.70 -2.65 -9.10
CA LEU A 50 0.14 -2.92 -7.94
C LEU A 50 0.94 -1.69 -7.51
N MET A 51 1.59 -1.01 -8.45
CA MET A 51 2.33 0.24 -8.17
C MET A 51 1.40 1.35 -7.68
N ARG A 52 0.21 1.49 -8.30
CA ARG A 52 -0.79 2.46 -7.86
C ARG A 52 -1.30 2.15 -6.45
N ARG A 53 -1.44 0.88 -6.09
CA ARG A 53 -1.90 0.46 -4.76
C ARG A 53 -0.96 0.93 -3.66
N PHE A 54 0.35 0.89 -3.88
CA PHE A 54 1.33 1.44 -2.94
C PHE A 54 1.04 2.92 -2.63
N ASN A 55 0.87 3.73 -3.68
CA ASN A 55 0.58 5.15 -3.54
C ASN A 55 -0.76 5.40 -2.85
N GLU A 56 -1.78 4.59 -3.15
CA GLU A 56 -3.08 4.68 -2.50
C GLU A 56 -2.98 4.48 -0.97
N VAL A 57 -2.22 3.48 -0.51
CA VAL A 57 -1.99 3.25 0.93
C VAL A 57 -1.18 4.37 1.56
N GLN A 58 -0.17 4.89 0.86
CA GLN A 58 0.63 6.02 1.31
C GLN A 58 -0.23 7.28 1.51
N TYR A 59 -1.00 7.67 0.50
CA TYR A 59 -1.86 8.85 0.56
C TYR A 59 -3.04 8.67 1.51
N TRP A 60 -3.56 7.46 1.65
CA TRP A 60 -4.58 7.15 2.66
C TRP A 60 -4.06 7.46 4.07
N ALA A 61 -2.84 7.02 4.40
CA ALA A 61 -2.22 7.29 5.69
C ALA A 61 -2.07 8.81 5.95
N THR A 62 -1.52 9.55 4.98
CA THR A 62 -1.38 11.01 5.08
C THR A 62 -2.75 11.69 5.24
N THR A 63 -3.72 11.34 4.40
CA THR A 63 -5.05 11.97 4.36
C THR A 63 -5.80 11.79 5.68
N GLU A 64 -5.84 10.58 6.23
CA GLU A 64 -6.55 10.30 7.48
C GLU A 64 -5.94 11.03 8.68
N VAL A 65 -4.62 11.23 8.69
CA VAL A 65 -3.95 12.00 9.74
C VAL A 65 -4.25 13.50 9.62
N LEU A 66 -4.22 14.04 8.40
CA LEU A 66 -4.47 15.46 8.13
C LEU A 66 -5.93 15.84 8.40
N LEU A 67 -6.88 14.97 8.04
CA LEU A 67 -8.31 15.20 8.26
C LEU A 67 -8.76 14.90 9.70
N ALA A 68 -7.92 14.24 10.51
CA ALA A 68 -8.27 13.95 11.90
C ALA A 68 -8.40 15.23 12.75
N PRO A 69 -9.46 15.36 13.57
CA PRO A 69 -9.55 16.40 14.58
C PRO A 69 -8.33 16.39 15.50
N PRO A 70 -7.87 17.55 16.03
CA PRO A 70 -6.67 17.63 16.85
C PRO A 70 -6.64 16.61 18.00
N GLN A 71 -7.78 16.34 18.64
CA GLN A 71 -7.91 15.42 19.77
C GLN A 71 -7.74 13.94 19.36
N LYS A 72 -8.00 13.60 18.09
CA LYS A 72 -7.91 12.23 17.56
C LYS A 72 -6.64 11.96 16.77
N ARG A 73 -5.94 13.00 16.30
CA ARG A 73 -4.77 12.87 15.42
C ARG A 73 -3.66 11.96 15.97
N VAL A 74 -3.33 12.09 17.26
CA VAL A 74 -2.33 11.22 17.91
C VAL A 74 -2.77 9.75 17.92
N THR A 75 -4.06 9.51 18.15
CA THR A 75 -4.64 8.15 18.12
C THR A 75 -4.62 7.56 16.70
N THR A 76 -4.95 8.36 15.68
CA THR A 76 -4.84 7.98 14.27
C THR A 76 -3.40 7.63 13.89
N LEU A 77 -2.43 8.47 14.26
CA LEU A 77 -1.01 8.22 14.05
C LEU A 77 -0.56 6.90 14.70
N ARG A 78 -0.90 6.69 15.98
CA ARG A 78 -0.58 5.44 16.68
C ARG A 78 -1.22 4.22 16.01
N LYS A 79 -2.43 4.37 15.45
CA LYS A 79 -3.12 3.29 14.74
C LYS A 79 -2.35 2.88 13.48
N PHE A 80 -1.89 3.84 12.66
CA PHE A 80 -1.07 3.56 11.48
C PHE A 80 0.27 2.94 11.83
N ILE A 81 0.95 3.42 12.88
CA ILE A 81 2.19 2.80 13.37
C ILE A 81 1.94 1.34 13.76
N LYS A 82 0.82 1.04 14.46
CA LYS A 82 0.44 -0.34 14.77
C LYS A 82 0.17 -1.20 13.52
N ILE A 83 -0.51 -0.65 12.51
CA ILE A 83 -0.74 -1.36 11.24
C ILE A 83 0.60 -1.67 10.57
N ALA A 84 1.54 -0.72 10.52
CA ALA A 84 2.87 -0.92 9.96
C ALA A 84 3.69 -1.97 10.72
N MET A 85 3.59 -2.03 12.06
CA MET A 85 4.21 -3.10 12.86
C MET A 85 3.66 -4.48 12.49
N TYR A 86 2.33 -4.64 12.40
CA TYR A 86 1.72 -5.90 11.96
C TYR A 86 2.09 -6.25 10.52
N ALA A 87 2.15 -5.26 9.62
CA ALA A 87 2.60 -5.47 8.26
C ALA A 87 4.04 -6.02 8.21
N LYS A 88 4.95 -5.48 9.05
CA LYS A 88 6.32 -5.99 9.20
C LYS A 88 6.33 -7.45 9.68
N GLU A 89 5.55 -7.79 10.70
CA GLU A 89 5.43 -9.16 11.23
C GLU A 89 4.93 -10.13 10.15
N ASN A 90 3.95 -9.69 9.37
CA ASN A 90 3.37 -10.42 8.25
C ASN A 90 4.26 -10.44 6.99
N ARG A 91 5.40 -9.75 6.99
CA ARG A 91 6.28 -9.53 5.83
C ARG A 91 5.61 -8.79 4.66
N ASP A 92 4.53 -8.05 4.91
CA ASP A 92 3.95 -7.09 3.95
C ASP A 92 4.79 -5.81 3.92
N LEU A 93 5.86 -5.83 3.13
CA LEU A 93 6.75 -4.69 2.98
C LEU A 93 6.07 -3.52 2.24
N MET A 94 5.08 -3.79 1.38
CA MET A 94 4.36 -2.71 0.68
C MET A 94 3.59 -1.85 1.68
N THR A 95 2.79 -2.46 2.56
CA THR A 95 2.07 -1.70 3.60
C THR A 95 3.04 -1.01 4.55
N LEU A 96 4.10 -1.70 4.99
CA LEU A 96 5.09 -1.15 5.91
C LEU A 96 5.68 0.15 5.36
N PHE A 97 6.21 0.12 4.13
CA PHE A 97 6.86 1.29 3.54
C PHE A 97 5.86 2.36 3.12
N ALA A 98 4.71 2.00 2.55
CA ALA A 98 3.69 2.97 2.16
C ALA A 98 3.21 3.80 3.36
N ILE A 99 2.93 3.16 4.50
CA ILE A 99 2.57 3.87 5.73
C ILE A 99 3.75 4.70 6.24
N THR A 100 4.96 4.13 6.30
CA THR A 100 6.14 4.86 6.82
C THR A 100 6.42 6.14 6.03
N LEU A 101 6.36 6.07 4.70
CA LEU A 101 6.52 7.22 3.81
C LEU A 101 5.35 8.20 3.96
N GLY A 102 4.11 7.70 4.06
CA GLY A 102 2.93 8.54 4.22
C GLY A 102 2.93 9.35 5.53
N LEU A 103 3.57 8.82 6.57
CA LEU A 103 3.78 9.51 7.85
C LEU A 103 5.00 10.45 7.86
N SER A 104 5.87 10.36 6.85
CA SER A 104 7.10 11.17 6.73
C SER A 104 6.96 12.33 5.74
N ASN A 105 5.78 12.50 5.13
CA ASN A 105 5.45 13.61 4.22
C ASN A 105 5.37 14.96 4.94
#